data_AF-A0A7C3MPL9-F1
#
_entry.id   AF-A0A7C3MPL9-F1
#
_cell.length_a   1.000
_cell.length_b   1.000
_cell.length_c   1.000
_cell.angle_alpha   90.00
_cell.angle_beta   90.00
_cell.angle_gamma   90.00
#
_symmetry.space_group_name_H-M   'P 1'
#
loop_
_entity.id
_entity.type
_entity.pdbx_description
1 polymer ?
#
loop_
_entity_poly.entity_id
_entity_poly.type
_entity_poly.pdbx_seq_one_letter_code
_entity_poly.pdbx_strand_id
1 'polypeptide(L)'
;MRRYIILILSLITIITMTFAQEEISIAKDFVYLMSQGDYEKTVGYFDSSVSAVISSSLKEIWESLIKGVGNYEGIIEERTEESGNYKIIYLTTKFSNAYIDIKMVFLNKNIVGLFFLPAQIKSFNTPPPYVNLEAFEEKDLKIGKDFVLPGKLTIPKGEGPFPVVIFVHGSGPNDMDETIGPNKIFRDLAWGLSSFGIATLRYDKRTKVYPQEFSKYEDGFTVMEEVIEDVLYAIEFVKTQEEIDKSKIFILGHSLGGMLAPRIASLSKDVKGIIIMAGPTRPLEDLIWEQINYIANLDGKIDEKEKEQLELIKKEIEKLKDPEIATKYPLSMNILGAPVKYFLDLKNHDPVKTLSELNISAIIMQGERDYQVTIKDFEGWSVLSNKENITLKLYPKLNHLFMEGTGKSTPDEYNKVGNIPEYVIKDIALWIKDQK
;
A
#
# COMPACT_ATOMS: atom_id res chain seq x y z
N MET A 1 15.23 -39.17 58.27
CA MET A 1 14.08 -38.66 59.04
C MET A 1 13.59 -37.40 58.35
N ARG A 2 12.31 -37.41 57.92
CA ARG A 2 11.32 -36.30 57.78
C ARG A 2 11.82 -34.87 57.42
N ARG A 3 11.18 -34.03 56.60
CA ARG A 3 10.02 -34.01 55.68
C ARG A 3 9.84 -32.50 55.34
N TYR A 4 9.34 -32.15 54.14
CA TYR A 4 8.84 -30.84 53.67
C TYR A 4 9.85 -29.80 53.11
N ILE A 5 10.03 -29.84 51.78
CA ILE A 5 10.16 -28.64 50.94
C ILE A 5 9.20 -28.86 49.76
N ILE A 6 8.03 -28.24 49.83
CA ILE A 6 7.03 -28.20 48.76
C ILE A 6 6.44 -26.78 48.72
N LEU A 7 6.35 -26.22 47.50
CA LEU A 7 5.49 -25.11 47.06
C LEU A 7 5.77 -23.67 47.57
N ILE A 8 6.75 -22.96 46.97
CA ILE A 8 6.65 -21.50 46.71
C ILE A 8 7.52 -21.16 45.47
N LEU A 9 7.07 -21.50 44.26
CA LEU A 9 7.62 -20.88 43.03
C LEU A 9 6.68 -20.92 41.81
N SER A 10 5.42 -21.34 42.01
CA SER A 10 4.37 -21.28 40.99
C SER A 10 3.41 -20.10 41.17
N LEU A 11 3.48 -19.30 42.25
CA LEU A 11 2.49 -18.23 42.46
C LEU A 11 2.81 -16.92 41.72
N ILE A 12 4.08 -16.54 41.51
CA ILE A 12 4.42 -15.21 40.97
C ILE A 12 4.27 -15.15 39.43
N THR A 13 4.50 -16.26 38.72
CA THR A 13 4.22 -16.39 37.27
C THR A 13 2.74 -16.62 36.97
N ILE A 14 1.99 -17.22 37.90
CA ILE A 14 0.53 -17.38 37.77
C ILE A 14 -0.15 -16.03 37.96
N ILE A 15 0.31 -15.18 38.90
CA ILE A 15 -0.33 -13.89 39.20
C ILE A 15 -0.25 -12.90 38.01
N THR A 16 0.90 -12.77 37.32
CA THR A 16 1.02 -11.88 36.15
C THR A 16 0.29 -12.41 34.91
N MET A 17 0.29 -13.73 34.69
CA MET A 17 -0.54 -14.36 33.65
C MET A 17 -2.04 -14.22 33.93
N THR A 18 -2.49 -14.36 35.19
CA THR A 18 -3.91 -14.22 35.55
C THR A 18 -4.42 -12.80 35.36
N PHE A 19 -3.61 -11.77 35.63
CA PHE A 19 -4.02 -10.39 35.36
C PHE A 19 -4.15 -10.15 33.85
N ALA A 20 -3.15 -10.54 33.03
CA ALA A 20 -3.24 -10.42 31.57
C ALA A 20 -4.41 -11.17 30.94
N GLN A 21 -4.74 -12.36 31.45
CA GLN A 21 -5.89 -13.10 30.98
C GLN A 21 -7.22 -12.36 31.25
N GLU A 22 -7.29 -11.59 32.34
CA GLU A 22 -8.49 -10.87 32.77
C GLU A 22 -8.76 -9.64 31.89
N GLU A 23 -7.75 -8.80 31.62
CA GLU A 23 -7.93 -7.65 30.70
C GLU A 23 -8.17 -8.10 29.25
N ILE A 24 -7.56 -9.21 28.81
CA ILE A 24 -7.86 -9.82 27.52
C ILE A 24 -9.31 -10.31 27.46
N SER A 25 -9.82 -10.93 28.54
CA SER A 25 -11.22 -11.34 28.62
C SER A 25 -12.15 -10.14 28.53
N ILE A 26 -11.87 -9.08 29.29
CA ILE A 26 -12.62 -7.81 29.24
C ILE A 26 -12.61 -7.23 27.82
N ALA A 27 -11.46 -7.19 27.17
CA ALA A 27 -11.30 -6.73 25.80
C ALA A 27 -12.16 -7.55 24.81
N LYS A 28 -12.17 -8.88 24.93
CA LYS A 28 -12.96 -9.77 24.07
C LYS A 28 -14.45 -9.59 24.29
N ASP A 29 -14.88 -9.53 25.55
CA ASP A 29 -16.28 -9.32 25.92
C ASP A 29 -16.77 -7.94 25.45
N PHE A 30 -15.92 -6.92 25.55
CA PHE A 30 -16.18 -5.60 24.98
C PHE A 30 -16.46 -5.67 23.48
N VAL A 31 -15.55 -6.26 22.69
CA VAL A 31 -15.71 -6.39 21.23
C VAL A 31 -16.92 -7.25 20.87
N TYR A 32 -17.18 -8.32 21.62
CA TYR A 32 -18.37 -9.13 21.45
C TYR A 32 -19.65 -8.30 21.63
N LEU A 33 -19.76 -7.55 22.72
CA LEU A 33 -20.92 -6.70 22.98
C LEU A 33 -21.09 -5.59 21.94
N MET A 34 -20.00 -4.97 21.50
CA MET A 34 -20.01 -4.03 20.36
C MET A 34 -20.58 -4.71 19.11
N SER A 35 -20.14 -5.93 18.79
CA SER A 35 -20.63 -6.69 17.63
C SER A 35 -22.11 -7.08 17.71
N GLN A 36 -22.66 -7.21 18.92
CA GLN A 36 -24.08 -7.49 19.14
C GLN A 36 -24.96 -6.22 19.19
N GLY A 37 -24.36 -5.02 19.12
CA GLY A 37 -25.08 -3.76 19.28
C GLY A 37 -25.44 -3.42 20.72
N ASP A 38 -24.87 -4.12 21.70
CA ASP A 38 -25.13 -3.96 23.14
C ASP A 38 -24.25 -2.82 23.74
N TYR A 39 -24.27 -1.64 23.10
CA TYR A 39 -23.37 -0.52 23.44
C TYR A 39 -23.49 -0.05 24.89
N GLU A 40 -24.70 -0.06 25.47
CA GLU A 40 -24.92 0.37 26.85
C GLU A 40 -24.12 -0.47 27.86
N LYS A 41 -24.00 -1.79 27.63
CA LYS A 41 -23.23 -2.68 28.50
C LYS A 41 -21.74 -2.47 28.38
N THR A 42 -21.28 -1.93 27.24
CA THR A 42 -19.85 -1.67 27.02
C THR A 42 -19.32 -0.48 27.82
N VAL A 43 -20.21 0.46 28.19
CA VAL A 43 -19.86 1.65 28.97
C VAL A 43 -19.26 1.28 30.33
N GLY A 44 -19.69 0.16 30.92
CA GLY A 44 -19.22 -0.35 32.21
C GLY A 44 -17.76 -0.81 32.22
N TYR A 45 -17.12 -0.98 31.07
CA TYR A 45 -15.70 -1.33 30.98
C TYR A 45 -14.76 -0.12 30.96
N PHE A 46 -15.29 1.09 30.75
CA PHE A 46 -14.48 2.29 30.72
C PHE A 46 -14.25 2.87 32.11
N ASP A 47 -13.12 3.56 32.28
CA ASP A 47 -12.92 4.40 33.44
C ASP A 47 -13.95 5.53 33.48
N SER A 48 -14.35 5.94 34.69
CA SER A 48 -15.34 7.00 34.92
C SER A 48 -15.01 8.33 34.23
N SER A 49 -13.72 8.61 34.01
CA SER A 49 -13.25 9.81 33.31
C SER A 49 -13.44 9.75 31.79
N VAL A 50 -13.61 8.54 31.22
CA VAL A 50 -13.74 8.30 29.77
C VAL A 50 -15.17 7.96 29.38
N SER A 51 -15.90 7.23 30.23
CA SER A 51 -17.28 6.80 29.97
C SER A 51 -18.23 7.97 29.68
N ALA A 52 -18.05 9.12 30.34
CA ALA A 52 -18.85 10.32 30.14
C ALA A 52 -18.69 10.95 28.74
N VAL A 53 -17.56 10.71 28.07
CA VAL A 53 -17.24 11.29 26.75
C VAL A 53 -17.59 10.32 25.62
N ILE A 54 -17.40 9.02 25.83
CA ILE A 54 -17.50 8.02 24.76
C ILE A 54 -18.86 7.32 24.69
N SER A 55 -19.63 7.28 25.79
CA SER A 55 -20.88 6.50 25.88
C SER A 55 -21.94 6.86 24.84
N SER A 56 -22.03 8.12 24.43
CA SER A 56 -22.98 8.58 23.40
C SER A 56 -22.51 8.34 21.96
N SER A 57 -21.23 8.00 21.73
CA SER A 57 -20.62 7.92 20.39
C SER A 57 -20.21 6.51 19.98
N LEU A 58 -20.20 5.52 20.88
CA LEU A 58 -19.77 4.14 20.56
C LEU A 58 -20.58 3.49 19.44
N LYS A 59 -21.90 3.71 19.41
CA LYS A 59 -22.76 3.23 18.33
C LYS A 59 -22.35 3.81 16.99
N GLU A 60 -22.23 5.13 16.91
CA GLU A 60 -21.87 5.83 15.67
C GLU A 60 -20.47 5.42 15.19
N ILE A 61 -19.50 5.26 16.10
CA ILE A 61 -18.15 4.80 15.77
C ILE A 61 -18.19 3.39 15.18
N TRP A 62 -18.92 2.47 15.80
CA TRP A 62 -19.01 1.08 15.34
C TRP A 62 -19.76 0.95 14.01
N GLU A 63 -20.88 1.66 13.85
CA GLU A 63 -21.64 1.68 12.60
C GLU A 63 -20.85 2.35 11.47
N SER A 64 -20.10 3.41 11.76
CA SER A 64 -19.18 4.04 10.80
C SER A 64 -18.05 3.08 10.38
N LEU A 65 -17.49 2.33 11.33
CA LEU A 65 -16.50 1.30 11.04
C LEU A 65 -17.07 0.21 10.14
N ILE A 66 -18.23 -0.37 10.49
CA ILE A 66 -18.90 -1.39 9.66
C ILE A 66 -19.20 -0.86 8.26
N LYS A 67 -19.66 0.40 8.15
CA LYS A 67 -19.91 1.04 6.85
C LYS A 67 -18.62 1.16 6.01
N GLY A 68 -17.48 1.36 6.67
CA GLY A 68 -16.18 1.47 6.01
C GLY A 68 -15.57 0.12 5.62
N VAL A 69 -15.65 -0.89 6.49
CA VAL A 69 -14.87 -2.15 6.35
C VAL A 69 -15.71 -3.43 6.30
N GLY A 70 -17.03 -3.31 6.23
CA GLY A 70 -17.95 -4.46 6.16
C GLY A 70 -18.30 -5.04 7.53
N ASN A 71 -18.97 -6.19 7.53
CA ASN A 71 -19.47 -6.80 8.77
C ASN A 71 -18.34 -7.42 9.60
N TYR A 72 -18.48 -7.39 10.92
CA TYR A 72 -17.56 -8.06 11.83
C TYR A 72 -17.67 -9.58 11.72
N GLU A 73 -16.53 -10.27 11.59
CA GLU A 73 -16.45 -11.73 11.39
C GLU A 73 -15.75 -12.47 12.54
N GLY A 74 -15.01 -11.76 13.40
CA GLY A 74 -14.40 -12.36 14.60
C GLY A 74 -13.04 -11.78 14.97
N ILE A 75 -12.52 -12.20 16.13
CA ILE A 75 -11.13 -11.95 16.56
C ILE A 75 -10.25 -13.09 16.06
N ILE A 76 -9.09 -12.77 15.49
CA ILE A 76 -8.17 -13.75 14.89
C ILE A 76 -6.76 -13.75 15.50
N GLU A 77 -6.35 -12.66 16.15
CA GLU A 77 -5.07 -12.57 16.87
C GLU A 77 -5.21 -11.64 18.07
N GLU A 78 -4.43 -11.92 19.12
CA GLU A 78 -4.32 -11.11 20.34
C GLU A 78 -2.87 -10.71 20.53
N ARG A 79 -2.63 -9.42 20.78
CA ARG A 79 -1.32 -8.91 21.18
C ARG A 79 -1.44 -8.08 22.43
N THR A 80 -0.41 -8.13 23.27
CA THR A 80 -0.33 -7.35 24.51
C THR A 80 1.00 -6.61 24.56
N GLU A 81 0.95 -5.34 24.91
CA GLU A 81 2.10 -4.49 25.20
C GLU A 81 1.93 -3.86 26.58
N GLU A 82 3.04 -3.49 27.22
CA GLU A 82 3.04 -2.77 28.50
C GLU A 82 3.84 -1.47 28.33
N SER A 83 3.31 -0.38 28.86
CA SER A 83 3.94 0.94 28.81
C SER A 83 3.69 1.70 30.11
N GLY A 84 4.68 1.67 31.01
CA GLY A 84 4.54 2.24 32.35
C GLY A 84 3.47 1.50 33.14
N ASN A 85 2.47 2.23 33.66
CA ASN A 85 1.34 1.66 34.39
C ASN A 85 0.17 1.24 33.48
N TYR A 86 0.32 1.41 32.16
CA TYR A 86 -0.71 1.07 31.20
C TYR A 86 -0.43 -0.29 30.58
N LYS A 87 -1.51 -1.07 30.44
CA LYS A 87 -1.50 -2.29 29.63
C LYS A 87 -2.24 -2.04 28.34
N ILE A 88 -1.70 -2.48 27.22
CA ILE A 88 -2.26 -2.22 25.90
C ILE A 88 -2.60 -3.57 25.28
N ILE A 89 -3.88 -3.79 25.01
CA ILE A 89 -4.37 -4.99 24.33
C ILE A 89 -4.74 -4.61 22.90
N TYR A 90 -4.27 -5.39 21.94
CA TYR A 90 -4.71 -5.35 20.55
C TYR A 90 -5.49 -6.61 20.28
N LEU A 91 -6.75 -6.45 19.89
CA LEU A 91 -7.53 -7.53 19.30
C LEU A 91 -7.55 -7.31 17.80
N THR A 92 -6.81 -8.15 17.06
CA THR A 92 -6.90 -8.17 15.61
C THR A 92 -8.21 -8.84 15.23
N THR A 93 -9.07 -8.06 14.60
CA THR A 93 -10.40 -8.47 14.18
C THR A 93 -10.49 -8.55 12.67
N LYS A 94 -11.19 -9.56 12.20
CA LYS A 94 -11.58 -9.70 10.79
C LYS A 94 -12.93 -9.04 10.60
N PHE A 95 -13.01 -8.17 9.62
CA PHE A 95 -14.24 -7.69 9.01
C PHE A 95 -14.31 -8.21 7.57
N SER A 96 -15.47 -8.09 6.92
CA SER A 96 -15.64 -8.61 5.56
C SER A 96 -14.63 -8.04 4.56
N ASN A 97 -14.24 -6.76 4.72
CA ASN A 97 -13.39 -6.06 3.76
C ASN A 97 -12.05 -5.57 4.34
N ALA A 98 -11.74 -5.84 5.62
CA ALA A 98 -10.47 -5.44 6.21
C ALA A 98 -10.14 -6.23 7.48
N TYR A 99 -8.90 -6.10 7.94
CA TYR A 99 -8.50 -6.46 9.30
C TYR A 99 -8.22 -5.20 10.10
N ILE A 100 -8.82 -5.12 11.29
CA ILE A 100 -8.71 -3.97 12.18
C ILE A 100 -8.16 -4.43 13.52
N ASP A 101 -7.12 -3.77 14.00
CA ASP A 101 -6.71 -3.86 15.39
C ASP A 101 -7.58 -2.94 16.23
N ILE A 102 -8.39 -3.54 17.09
CA ILE A 102 -9.07 -2.83 18.16
C ILE A 102 -8.07 -2.74 19.32
N LYS A 103 -7.43 -1.58 19.44
CA LYS A 103 -6.47 -1.27 20.49
C LYS A 103 -7.19 -0.69 21.69
N MET A 104 -7.08 -1.37 22.83
CA MET A 104 -7.60 -0.94 24.12
C MET A 104 -6.45 -0.70 25.09
N VAL A 105 -6.42 0.50 25.68
CA VAL A 105 -5.45 0.87 26.72
C VAL A 105 -6.15 0.75 28.06
N PHE A 106 -5.54 -0.01 28.97
CA PHE A 106 -6.05 -0.32 30.30
C PHE A 106 -5.22 0.36 31.38
N LEU A 107 -5.90 0.86 32.40
CA LEU A 107 -5.33 1.29 33.67
C LEU A 107 -6.22 0.71 34.79
N ASN A 108 -5.64 -0.08 35.70
CA ASN A 108 -6.38 -0.71 36.81
C ASN A 108 -7.66 -1.46 36.37
N LYS A 109 -7.57 -2.25 35.28
CA LYS A 109 -8.66 -3.03 34.65
C LYS A 109 -9.75 -2.25 33.92
N ASN A 110 -9.69 -0.92 33.95
CA ASN A 110 -10.62 -0.08 33.19
C ASN A 110 -10.00 0.34 31.85
N ILE A 111 -10.82 0.38 30.80
CA ILE A 111 -10.44 0.93 29.51
C ILE A 111 -10.33 2.46 29.63
N VAL A 112 -9.14 2.99 29.37
CA VAL A 112 -8.84 4.43 29.37
C VAL A 112 -8.53 4.97 27.96
N GLY A 113 -8.44 4.09 26.96
CA GLY A 113 -8.30 4.47 25.56
C GLY A 113 -8.80 3.36 24.63
N LEU A 114 -9.48 3.76 23.55
CA LEU A 114 -9.99 2.86 22.52
C LEU A 114 -9.64 3.43 21.14
N PHE A 115 -9.00 2.61 20.30
CA PHE A 115 -8.60 2.99 18.96
C PHE A 115 -8.87 1.84 17.99
N PHE A 116 -9.22 2.19 16.75
CA PHE A 116 -9.40 1.27 15.64
C PHE A 116 -8.29 1.55 14.62
N LEU A 117 -7.38 0.60 14.44
CA LEU A 117 -6.18 0.77 13.64
C LEU A 117 -6.14 -0.27 12.51
N PRO A 118 -5.49 -0.01 11.37
CA PRO A 118 -5.18 -1.06 10.41
C PRO A 118 -4.39 -2.20 11.08
N ALA A 119 -4.78 -3.45 10.83
CA ALA A 119 -4.20 -4.59 11.55
C ALA A 119 -2.72 -4.85 11.21
N GLN A 120 -1.92 -5.10 12.24
CA GLN A 120 -0.53 -5.56 12.12
C GLN A 120 -0.40 -7.07 12.37
N ILE A 121 -0.75 -7.88 11.38
CA ILE A 121 -0.77 -9.35 11.53
C ILE A 121 0.65 -9.90 11.29
N LYS A 122 1.19 -10.65 12.26
CA LYS A 122 2.57 -11.19 12.18
C LYS A 122 2.79 -12.09 10.95
N SER A 123 1.77 -12.80 10.48
CA SER A 123 1.87 -13.64 9.27
C SER A 123 2.13 -12.83 8.00
N PHE A 124 1.78 -11.54 7.96
CA PHE A 124 2.04 -10.63 6.82
C PHE A 124 3.52 -10.23 6.70
N ASN A 125 4.34 -10.62 7.68
CA ASN A 125 5.78 -10.38 7.71
C ASN A 125 6.62 -11.62 7.41
N THR A 126 6.01 -12.74 7.03
CA THR A 126 6.77 -13.93 6.61
C THR A 126 7.32 -13.68 5.19
N PRO A 127 8.64 -13.78 4.98
CA PRO A 127 9.22 -13.67 3.64
C PRO A 127 8.67 -14.75 2.69
N PRO A 128 8.49 -14.44 1.40
CA PRO A 128 8.20 -15.44 0.38
C PRO A 128 9.26 -16.55 0.36
N PRO A 129 8.93 -17.81 0.02
CA PRO A 129 9.87 -18.94 0.06
C PRO A 129 11.14 -18.80 -0.79
N TYR A 130 11.11 -17.95 -1.81
CA TYR A 130 12.24 -17.68 -2.70
C TYR A 130 13.18 -16.59 -2.17
N VAL A 131 12.83 -15.91 -1.07
CA VAL A 131 13.66 -14.88 -0.46
C VAL A 131 14.73 -15.52 0.41
N ASN A 132 15.99 -15.13 0.18
CA ASN A 132 17.11 -15.46 1.06
C ASN A 132 17.49 -14.23 1.88
N LEU A 133 16.97 -14.11 3.10
CA LEU A 133 17.27 -12.99 3.99
C LEU A 133 18.76 -12.86 4.34
N GLU A 134 19.54 -13.93 4.23
CA GLU A 134 20.98 -13.87 4.49
C GLU A 134 21.77 -13.28 3.32
N ALA A 135 21.16 -13.15 2.13
CA ALA A 135 21.82 -12.68 0.92
C ALA A 135 21.88 -11.15 0.79
N PHE A 136 21.27 -10.40 1.72
CA PHE A 136 21.26 -8.94 1.67
C PHE A 136 21.23 -8.33 3.06
N GLU A 137 21.40 -7.01 3.12
CA GLU A 137 21.15 -6.18 4.29
C GLU A 137 20.24 -5.02 3.92
N GLU A 138 19.46 -4.54 4.89
CA GLU A 138 18.60 -3.37 4.72
C GLU A 138 19.16 -2.21 5.56
N LYS A 139 19.40 -1.08 4.92
CA LYS A 139 19.83 0.16 5.57
C LYS A 139 18.69 1.17 5.55
N ASP A 140 18.32 1.68 6.72
CA ASP A 140 17.40 2.81 6.80
C ASP A 140 18.08 4.07 6.25
N LEU A 141 17.32 4.86 5.50
CA LEU A 141 17.78 6.09 4.89
C LEU A 141 16.69 7.16 4.92
N LYS A 142 17.08 8.34 4.46
CA LYS A 142 16.17 9.45 4.22
C LYS A 142 16.44 10.01 2.83
N ILE A 143 15.40 10.20 2.03
CA ILE A 143 15.49 10.87 0.73
C ILE A 143 14.79 12.24 0.79
N GLY A 144 15.13 13.11 -0.15
CA GLY A 144 14.52 14.44 -0.26
C GLY A 144 15.22 15.51 0.58
N LYS A 145 14.79 16.75 0.36
CA LYS A 145 15.41 17.96 0.95
C LYS A 145 14.43 18.69 1.86
N ASP A 146 13.41 19.29 1.27
CA ASP A 146 12.39 20.05 2.01
C ASP A 146 11.33 19.10 2.59
N PHE A 147 11.02 18.03 1.86
CA PHE A 147 10.25 16.88 2.33
C PHE A 147 11.20 15.70 2.51
N VAL A 148 11.51 15.36 3.76
CA VAL A 148 12.45 14.29 4.08
C VAL A 148 11.69 12.99 4.32
N LEU A 149 11.78 12.05 3.40
CA LEU A 149 11.01 10.82 3.40
C LEU A 149 11.84 9.66 3.98
N PRO A 150 11.30 8.89 4.94
CA PRO A 150 11.95 7.67 5.39
C PRO A 150 11.97 6.66 4.24
N GLY A 151 13.06 5.94 4.12
CA GLY A 151 13.18 4.87 3.13
C GLY A 151 14.21 3.85 3.54
N LYS A 152 14.45 2.91 2.63
CA LYS A 152 15.30 1.77 2.86
C LYS A 152 16.05 1.41 1.58
N LEU A 153 17.35 1.22 1.72
CA LEU A 153 18.21 0.66 0.68
C LEU A 153 18.49 -0.80 1.05
N THR A 154 18.02 -1.72 0.21
CA THR A 154 18.30 -3.16 0.33
C THR A 154 19.50 -3.47 -0.54
N ILE A 155 20.60 -3.94 0.06
CA ILE A 155 21.89 -4.14 -0.60
C ILE A 155 22.25 -5.62 -0.56
N PRO A 156 22.50 -6.27 -1.71
CA PRO A 156 23.00 -7.63 -1.72
C PRO A 156 24.35 -7.75 -1.01
N LYS A 157 24.59 -8.87 -0.34
CA LYS A 157 25.93 -9.23 0.15
C LYS A 157 26.74 -9.84 -0.98
N GLY A 158 28.04 -9.52 -1.02
CA GLY A 158 28.97 -10.07 -2.01
C GLY A 158 29.77 -8.97 -2.70
N GLU A 159 30.32 -9.30 -3.86
CA GLU A 159 31.11 -8.37 -4.66
C GLU A 159 30.20 -7.47 -5.51
N GLY A 160 30.13 -6.19 -5.13
CA GLY A 160 29.52 -5.12 -5.92
C GLY A 160 30.51 -4.48 -6.90
N PRO A 161 30.18 -3.29 -7.45
CA PRO A 161 28.94 -2.55 -7.22
C PRO A 161 27.72 -3.22 -7.88
N PHE A 162 26.53 -3.03 -7.30
CA PHE A 162 25.28 -3.70 -7.74
C PHE A 162 24.41 -2.79 -8.60
N PRO A 163 23.70 -3.32 -9.62
CA PRO A 163 22.59 -2.58 -10.24
C PRO A 163 21.53 -2.27 -9.18
N VAL A 164 20.82 -1.14 -9.33
CA VAL A 164 19.80 -0.69 -8.38
C VAL A 164 18.45 -0.44 -9.05
N VAL A 165 17.37 -0.82 -8.38
CA VAL A 165 16.00 -0.47 -8.78
C VAL A 165 15.36 0.47 -7.76
N ILE A 166 14.90 1.63 -8.21
CA ILE A 166 14.11 2.56 -7.40
C ILE A 166 12.63 2.28 -7.65
N PHE A 167 11.86 2.09 -6.58
CA PHE A 167 10.44 1.77 -6.68
C PHE A 167 9.55 3.01 -6.62
N VAL A 168 8.58 3.08 -7.53
CA VAL A 168 7.64 4.20 -7.68
C VAL A 168 6.22 3.69 -7.51
N HIS A 169 5.61 4.09 -6.41
CA HIS A 169 4.27 3.67 -5.97
C HIS A 169 3.17 3.98 -6.99
N GLY A 170 2.05 3.29 -6.84
CA GLY A 170 0.78 3.64 -7.43
C GLY A 170 0.13 4.90 -6.84
N SER A 171 -1.17 4.99 -7.08
CA SER A 171 -2.01 6.10 -6.61
C SER A 171 -2.24 6.04 -5.10
N GLY A 172 -2.33 7.22 -4.47
CA GLY A 172 -2.63 7.36 -3.05
C GLY A 172 -1.39 7.48 -2.14
N PRO A 173 -1.60 7.56 -0.81
CA PRO A 173 -0.54 7.79 0.18
C PRO A 173 0.10 6.47 0.66
N ASN A 174 0.90 5.84 -0.21
CA ASN A 174 1.53 4.54 0.08
C ASN A 174 2.79 4.65 0.97
N ASP A 175 3.07 3.60 1.76
CA ASP A 175 4.39 3.39 2.37
C ASP A 175 5.37 2.73 1.40
N MET A 176 6.63 2.68 1.80
CA MET A 176 7.74 2.03 1.11
C MET A 176 7.54 0.54 0.80
N ASP A 177 6.56 -0.13 1.40
CA ASP A 177 6.21 -1.52 1.10
C ASP A 177 5.09 -1.64 0.05
N GLU A 178 4.49 -0.52 -0.33
CA GLU A 178 3.23 -0.43 -1.06
C GLU A 178 2.16 -1.36 -0.46
N THR A 179 1.92 -1.15 0.84
CA THR A 179 1.04 -2.03 1.62
C THR A 179 -0.41 -1.93 1.17
N ILE A 180 -1.01 -3.05 0.75
CA ILE A 180 -2.45 -3.19 0.45
C ILE A 180 -3.01 -4.36 1.27
N GLY A 181 -3.81 -4.03 2.29
CA GLY A 181 -4.26 -5.01 3.27
C GLY A 181 -3.08 -5.78 3.88
N PRO A 182 -3.05 -7.12 3.79
CA PRO A 182 -1.91 -7.94 4.23
C PRO A 182 -0.67 -7.88 3.35
N ASN A 183 -0.78 -7.39 2.12
CA ASN A 183 0.23 -7.60 1.07
C ASN A 183 1.24 -6.46 1.03
N LYS A 184 2.51 -6.78 0.72
CA LYS A 184 3.64 -5.83 0.71
C LYS A 184 4.45 -5.99 -0.58
N ILE A 185 3.89 -5.46 -1.66
CA ILE A 185 4.32 -5.71 -3.04
C ILE A 185 5.76 -5.24 -3.26
N PHE A 186 6.11 -4.04 -2.80
CA PHE A 186 7.46 -3.50 -2.93
C PHE A 186 8.46 -4.18 -2.01
N ARG A 187 8.03 -4.70 -0.85
CA ARG A 187 8.91 -5.52 -0.01
C ARG A 187 9.28 -6.83 -0.69
N ASP A 188 8.29 -7.52 -1.27
CA ASP A 188 8.49 -8.80 -1.93
C ASP A 188 9.41 -8.64 -3.16
N LEU A 189 9.25 -7.54 -3.91
CA LEU A 189 10.18 -7.14 -4.97
C LEU A 189 11.57 -6.84 -4.43
N ALA A 190 11.69 -6.02 -3.37
CA ALA A 190 12.98 -5.66 -2.78
C ALA A 190 13.77 -6.90 -2.37
N TRP A 191 13.16 -7.72 -1.52
CA TRP A 191 13.79 -8.92 -0.98
C TRP A 191 14.05 -9.97 -2.05
N GLY A 192 13.12 -10.14 -2.99
CA GLY A 192 13.29 -11.01 -4.14
C GLY A 192 14.49 -10.59 -4.98
N LEU A 193 14.49 -9.36 -5.50
CA LEU A 193 15.56 -8.85 -6.37
C LEU A 193 16.92 -8.82 -5.67
N SER A 194 16.97 -8.46 -4.38
CA SER A 194 18.22 -8.49 -3.61
C SER A 194 18.74 -9.90 -3.35
N SER A 195 17.85 -10.89 -3.21
CA SER A 195 18.25 -12.31 -3.22
C SER A 195 18.87 -12.74 -4.56
N PHE A 196 18.62 -11.99 -5.65
CA PHE A 196 19.22 -12.18 -6.97
C PHE A 196 20.37 -11.21 -7.28
N GLY A 197 20.92 -10.51 -6.29
CA GLY A 197 22.10 -9.66 -6.47
C GLY A 197 21.79 -8.28 -7.07
N ILE A 198 20.58 -7.77 -6.87
CA ILE A 198 20.14 -6.45 -7.35
C ILE A 198 19.72 -5.61 -6.14
N ALA A 199 20.34 -4.44 -5.97
CA ALA A 199 19.98 -3.52 -4.91
C ALA A 199 18.63 -2.86 -5.20
N THR A 200 17.91 -2.45 -4.16
CA THR A 200 16.63 -1.75 -4.32
C THR A 200 16.49 -0.61 -3.35
N LEU A 201 15.93 0.50 -3.82
CA LEU A 201 15.56 1.64 -2.97
C LEU A 201 14.03 1.79 -2.95
N ARG A 202 13.48 1.81 -1.74
CA ARG A 202 12.06 2.03 -1.46
C ARG A 202 11.89 3.10 -0.38
N TYR A 203 10.81 3.85 -0.41
CA TYR A 203 10.61 5.02 0.47
C TYR A 203 9.13 5.32 0.70
N ASP A 204 8.76 5.95 1.80
CA ASP A 204 7.37 6.35 2.03
C ASP A 204 7.03 7.55 1.13
N LYS A 205 5.84 7.53 0.51
CA LYS A 205 5.42 8.62 -0.37
C LYS A 205 5.17 9.90 0.42
N ARG A 206 5.48 11.06 -0.17
CA ARG A 206 5.28 12.38 0.47
C ARG A 206 3.84 12.62 0.91
N THR A 207 2.86 12.15 0.15
CA THR A 207 1.43 12.23 0.51
C THR A 207 1.07 11.40 1.75
N LYS A 208 1.85 10.37 2.11
CA LYS A 208 1.70 9.62 3.36
C LYS A 208 2.34 10.32 4.54
N VAL A 209 3.57 10.80 4.36
CA VAL A 209 4.38 11.39 5.44
C VAL A 209 3.90 12.81 5.79
N TYR A 210 3.48 13.57 4.78
CA TYR A 210 3.14 14.99 4.88
C TYR A 210 1.79 15.33 4.24
N PRO A 211 0.69 14.63 4.57
CA PRO A 211 -0.61 14.84 3.91
C PRO A 211 -1.14 16.27 4.08
N GLN A 212 -0.90 16.92 5.22
CA GLN A 212 -1.39 18.28 5.45
C GLN A 212 -0.65 19.34 4.63
N GLU A 213 0.57 19.04 4.17
CA GLU A 213 1.38 19.98 3.39
C GLU A 213 0.83 20.17 1.99
N PHE A 214 0.09 19.19 1.46
CA PHE A 214 -0.57 19.29 0.16
C PHE A 214 -1.71 20.32 0.15
N SER A 215 -2.28 20.67 1.31
CA SER A 215 -3.26 21.75 1.42
C SER A 215 -2.66 23.14 1.23
N LYS A 216 -1.32 23.28 1.23
CA LYS A 216 -0.62 24.57 1.04
C LYS A 216 -0.47 24.96 -0.43
N TYR A 217 -0.73 24.05 -1.37
CA TYR A 217 -0.72 24.37 -2.79
C TYR A 217 -2.02 25.10 -3.17
N GLU A 218 -2.01 26.43 -3.09
CA GLU A 218 -3.20 27.28 -3.33
C GLU A 218 -3.84 27.03 -4.71
N ASP A 219 -3.02 26.78 -5.73
CA ASP A 219 -3.44 26.47 -7.10
C ASP A 219 -3.54 24.96 -7.39
N GLY A 220 -3.42 24.12 -6.37
CA GLY A 220 -3.30 22.67 -6.51
C GLY A 220 -1.90 22.21 -6.92
N PHE A 221 -1.67 20.91 -6.75
CA PHE A 221 -0.43 20.20 -7.06
C PHE A 221 -0.61 19.26 -8.26
N THR A 222 0.50 18.72 -8.76
CA THR A 222 0.56 17.76 -9.87
C THR A 222 1.33 16.51 -9.48
N VAL A 223 1.51 15.57 -10.41
CA VAL A 223 2.40 14.43 -10.20
C VAL A 223 3.88 14.82 -10.09
N MET A 224 4.24 16.06 -10.47
CA MET A 224 5.58 16.57 -10.24
C MET A 224 5.90 16.58 -8.74
N GLU A 225 5.07 17.27 -7.96
CA GLU A 225 5.22 17.37 -6.51
C GLU A 225 4.82 16.08 -5.78
N GLU A 226 3.85 15.33 -6.31
CA GLU A 226 3.36 14.11 -5.65
C GLU A 226 4.31 12.91 -5.82
N VAL A 227 5.01 12.82 -6.95
CA VAL A 227 5.75 11.60 -7.35
C VAL A 227 7.15 11.92 -7.88
N ILE A 228 7.25 12.72 -8.94
CA ILE A 228 8.46 12.79 -9.77
C ILE A 228 9.65 13.37 -9.00
N GLU A 229 9.46 14.47 -8.27
CA GLU A 229 10.53 15.10 -7.50
C GLU A 229 11.22 14.13 -6.54
N ASP A 230 10.45 13.30 -5.83
CA ASP A 230 10.98 12.35 -4.86
C ASP A 230 11.83 11.26 -5.54
N VAL A 231 11.42 10.83 -6.75
CA VAL A 231 12.20 9.86 -7.53
C VAL A 231 13.51 10.48 -8.03
N LEU A 232 13.50 11.74 -8.47
CA LEU A 232 14.72 12.45 -8.86
C LEU A 232 15.69 12.58 -7.68
N TYR A 233 15.19 12.86 -6.47
CA TYR A 233 16.03 12.83 -5.26
C TYR A 233 16.56 11.43 -4.94
N ALA A 234 15.76 10.39 -5.14
CA ALA A 234 16.21 9.01 -4.96
C ALA A 234 17.33 8.63 -5.95
N ILE A 235 17.24 9.07 -7.22
CA ILE A 235 18.29 8.89 -8.24
C ILE A 235 19.59 9.57 -7.79
N GLU A 236 19.53 10.82 -7.36
CA GLU A 236 20.71 11.53 -6.85
C GLU A 236 21.28 10.87 -5.58
N PHE A 237 20.42 10.36 -4.69
CA PHE A 237 20.86 9.64 -3.50
C PHE A 237 21.64 8.37 -3.86
N VAL A 238 21.12 7.49 -4.73
CA VAL A 238 21.80 6.22 -5.05
C VAL A 238 23.16 6.44 -5.73
N LYS A 239 23.33 7.56 -6.46
CA LYS A 239 24.62 7.93 -7.08
C LYS A 239 25.73 8.25 -6.06
N THR A 240 25.35 8.53 -4.81
CA THR A 240 26.30 8.77 -3.70
C THR A 240 26.75 7.49 -3.00
N GLN A 241 26.09 6.36 -3.25
CA GLN A 241 26.38 5.09 -2.59
C GLN A 241 27.51 4.35 -3.33
N GLU A 242 28.49 3.83 -2.60
CA GLU A 242 29.65 3.14 -3.18
C GLU A 242 29.30 1.72 -3.63
N GLU A 243 28.33 1.10 -2.98
CA GLU A 243 27.85 -0.25 -3.28
C GLU A 243 27.02 -0.32 -4.58
N ILE A 244 26.68 0.82 -5.19
CA ILE A 244 25.76 0.91 -6.34
C ILE A 244 26.51 1.20 -7.64
N ASP A 245 26.18 0.44 -8.68
CA ASP A 245 26.65 0.68 -10.04
C ASP A 245 25.85 1.82 -10.65
N LYS A 246 26.49 2.98 -10.72
CA LYS A 246 25.90 4.24 -11.18
C LYS A 246 25.52 4.22 -12.66
N SER A 247 26.02 3.25 -13.43
CA SER A 247 25.63 3.05 -14.83
C SER A 247 24.39 2.16 -15.00
N LYS A 248 23.90 1.58 -13.90
CA LYS A 248 22.81 0.58 -13.86
C LYS A 248 21.73 0.96 -12.84
N ILE A 249 21.19 2.16 -12.99
CA ILE A 249 20.04 2.65 -12.22
C ILE A 249 18.76 2.39 -13.02
N PHE A 250 17.83 1.67 -12.43
CA PHE A 250 16.53 1.33 -13.02
C PHE A 250 15.39 1.93 -12.19
N ILE A 251 14.28 2.21 -12.85
CA ILE A 251 13.04 2.63 -12.20
C ILE A 251 11.99 1.53 -12.40
N LEU A 252 11.37 1.06 -11.31
CA LEU A 252 10.19 0.20 -11.38
C LEU A 252 8.99 0.99 -10.90
N GLY A 253 8.04 1.20 -11.79
CA GLY A 253 6.78 1.86 -11.48
C GLY A 253 5.62 0.88 -11.46
N HIS A 254 4.80 0.93 -10.42
CA HIS A 254 3.55 0.18 -10.33
C HIS A 254 2.35 1.11 -10.52
N SER A 255 1.35 0.69 -11.30
CA SER A 255 0.11 1.46 -11.47
C SER A 255 0.40 2.89 -11.97
N LEU A 256 -0.01 3.94 -11.26
CA LEU A 256 0.37 5.34 -11.55
C LEU A 256 1.89 5.52 -11.71
N GLY A 257 2.72 4.90 -10.88
CA GLY A 257 4.17 4.93 -11.02
C GLY A 257 4.64 4.33 -12.35
N GLY A 258 3.95 3.30 -12.85
CA GLY A 258 4.21 2.69 -14.15
C GLY A 258 3.86 3.63 -15.31
N MET A 259 2.76 4.38 -15.21
CA MET A 259 2.41 5.45 -16.16
C MET A 259 3.47 6.56 -16.20
N LEU A 260 4.03 6.91 -15.04
CA LEU A 260 4.98 8.02 -14.90
C LEU A 260 6.43 7.61 -15.15
N ALA A 261 6.77 6.33 -15.17
CA ALA A 261 8.14 5.85 -15.37
C ALA A 261 8.82 6.41 -16.65
N PRO A 262 8.15 6.48 -17.82
CA PRO A 262 8.72 7.15 -18.99
C PRO A 262 9.00 8.63 -18.76
N ARG A 263 8.09 9.36 -18.09
CA ARG A 263 8.28 10.79 -17.78
C ARG A 263 9.48 10.99 -16.85
N ILE A 264 9.59 10.19 -15.79
CA ILE A 264 10.72 10.21 -14.86
C ILE A 264 12.03 9.96 -15.61
N ALA A 265 12.09 8.92 -16.46
CA ALA A 265 13.29 8.60 -17.23
C ALA A 265 13.64 9.69 -18.26
N SER A 266 12.66 10.43 -18.78
CA SER A 266 12.93 11.57 -19.67
C SER A 266 13.60 12.75 -18.95
N LEU A 267 13.44 12.85 -17.63
CA LEU A 267 13.97 13.92 -16.79
C LEU A 267 15.34 13.61 -16.17
N SER A 268 15.83 12.36 -16.28
CA SER A 268 17.15 11.97 -15.78
C SER A 268 17.92 11.16 -16.81
N LYS A 269 19.14 11.60 -17.11
CA LYS A 269 20.06 10.89 -18.03
C LYS A 269 20.72 9.67 -17.39
N ASP A 270 20.54 9.47 -16.09
CA ASP A 270 21.18 8.40 -15.32
C ASP A 270 20.37 7.10 -15.32
N VAL A 271 19.12 7.12 -15.81
CA VAL A 271 18.24 5.94 -15.85
C VAL A 271 18.61 5.04 -17.02
N LYS A 272 19.10 3.83 -16.73
CA LYS A 272 19.50 2.81 -17.71
C LYS A 272 18.30 2.14 -18.37
N GLY A 273 17.21 1.98 -17.63
CA GLY A 273 15.97 1.39 -18.13
C GLY A 273 14.84 1.44 -17.11
N ILE A 274 13.64 1.12 -17.58
CA ILE A 274 12.41 1.16 -16.77
C ILE A 274 11.64 -0.17 -16.78
N ILE A 275 11.00 -0.48 -15.66
CA ILE A 275 10.12 -1.62 -15.46
C ILE A 275 8.72 -1.06 -15.20
N ILE A 276 7.78 -1.34 -16.09
CA ILE A 276 6.40 -0.85 -16.01
C ILE A 276 5.53 -2.02 -15.57
N MET A 277 5.07 -2.02 -14.32
CA MET A 277 4.16 -3.02 -13.77
C MET A 277 2.74 -2.47 -13.68
N ALA A 278 1.80 -3.08 -14.40
CA ALA A 278 0.41 -2.62 -14.46
C ALA A 278 0.29 -1.11 -14.70
N GLY A 279 1.14 -0.55 -15.57
CA GLY A 279 1.15 0.88 -15.86
C GLY A 279 0.08 1.24 -16.90
N PRO A 280 -0.86 2.15 -16.62
CA PRO A 280 -1.88 2.51 -17.58
C PRO A 280 -1.34 3.37 -18.72
N THR A 281 -2.02 3.30 -19.87
CA THR A 281 -1.68 4.11 -21.07
C THR A 281 -2.75 5.15 -21.39
N ARG A 282 -3.88 5.10 -20.69
CA ARG A 282 -5.08 5.90 -20.97
C ARG A 282 -5.32 6.92 -19.85
N PRO A 283 -6.18 7.94 -20.09
CA PRO A 283 -6.51 8.94 -19.08
C PRO A 283 -7.02 8.33 -17.76
N LEU A 284 -6.52 8.82 -16.63
CA LEU A 284 -6.81 8.25 -15.31
C LEU A 284 -8.31 8.27 -14.99
N GLU A 285 -9.05 9.29 -15.42
CA GLU A 285 -10.50 9.36 -15.21
C GLU A 285 -11.27 8.23 -15.90
N ASP A 286 -10.80 7.74 -17.05
CA ASP A 286 -11.42 6.61 -17.75
C ASP A 286 -11.17 5.31 -16.98
N LEU A 287 -9.97 5.14 -16.42
CA LEU A 287 -9.64 4.00 -15.57
C LEU A 287 -10.44 4.01 -14.27
N ILE A 288 -10.59 5.16 -13.63
CA ILE A 288 -11.42 5.31 -12.43
C ILE A 288 -12.85 4.87 -12.73
N TRP A 289 -13.43 5.29 -13.86
CA TRP A 289 -14.75 4.83 -14.28
C TRP A 289 -14.80 3.32 -14.47
N GLU A 290 -13.85 2.75 -15.24
CA GLU A 290 -13.82 1.31 -15.53
C GLU A 290 -13.71 0.49 -14.25
N GLN A 291 -12.88 0.89 -13.31
CA GLN A 291 -12.71 0.25 -12.00
C GLN A 291 -14.00 0.25 -11.18
N ILE A 292 -14.61 1.42 -11.00
CA ILE A 292 -15.79 1.57 -10.17
C ILE A 292 -16.97 0.83 -10.80
N ASN A 293 -17.15 0.97 -12.12
CA ASN A 293 -18.19 0.26 -12.84
C ASN A 293 -17.97 -1.26 -12.80
N TYR A 294 -16.72 -1.74 -12.88
CA TYR A 294 -16.42 -3.16 -12.73
C TYR A 294 -16.85 -3.68 -11.35
N ILE A 295 -16.45 -2.99 -10.28
CA ILE A 295 -16.76 -3.37 -8.89
C ILE A 295 -18.27 -3.40 -8.67
N ALA A 296 -18.99 -2.35 -9.09
CA ALA A 296 -20.44 -2.25 -8.94
C ALA A 296 -21.21 -3.35 -9.73
N ASN A 297 -20.58 -3.99 -10.72
CA ASN A 297 -21.21 -5.05 -11.51
C ASN A 297 -20.74 -6.46 -11.11
N LEU A 298 -19.95 -6.61 -10.04
CA LEU A 298 -19.36 -7.90 -9.67
C LEU A 298 -20.39 -8.98 -9.33
N ASP A 299 -21.46 -8.62 -8.62
CA ASP A 299 -22.54 -9.54 -8.23
C ASP A 299 -23.69 -9.61 -9.26
N GLY A 300 -23.58 -8.85 -10.36
CA GLY A 300 -24.55 -8.76 -11.44
C GLY A 300 -25.81 -7.94 -11.12
N LYS A 301 -25.82 -7.18 -10.02
CA LYS A 301 -26.92 -6.31 -9.62
C LYS A 301 -26.36 -4.93 -9.25
N ILE A 302 -27.08 -3.88 -9.61
CA ILE A 302 -26.79 -2.52 -9.16
C ILE A 302 -28.01 -2.04 -8.41
N ASP A 303 -27.87 -1.76 -7.12
CA ASP A 303 -28.95 -1.20 -6.32
C ASP A 303 -29.10 0.32 -6.55
N GLU A 304 -30.18 0.94 -6.06
CA GLU A 304 -30.41 2.37 -6.28
C GLU A 304 -29.33 3.26 -5.64
N LYS A 305 -28.69 2.84 -4.54
CA LYS A 305 -27.60 3.62 -3.91
C LYS A 305 -26.33 3.55 -4.74
N GLU A 306 -25.98 2.37 -5.24
CA GLU A 306 -24.85 2.18 -6.14
C GLU A 306 -25.05 2.97 -7.43
N LYS A 307 -26.27 2.96 -7.98
CA LYS A 307 -26.63 3.77 -9.15
C LYS A 307 -26.52 5.27 -8.88
N GLU A 308 -27.00 5.76 -7.74
CA GLU A 308 -26.83 7.16 -7.34
C GLU A 308 -25.33 7.53 -7.24
N GLN A 309 -24.52 6.66 -6.63
CA GLN A 309 -23.08 6.86 -6.51
C GLN A 309 -22.37 6.86 -7.88
N LEU A 310 -22.73 5.93 -8.77
CA LEU A 310 -22.20 5.87 -10.13
C LEU A 310 -22.54 7.14 -10.92
N GLU A 311 -23.76 7.66 -10.81
CA GLU A 311 -24.15 8.90 -11.47
C GLU A 311 -23.40 10.13 -10.91
N LEU A 312 -23.10 10.17 -9.61
CA LEU A 312 -22.26 11.22 -9.04
C LEU A 312 -20.84 11.18 -9.60
N ILE A 313 -20.23 10.00 -9.63
CA ILE A 313 -18.87 9.81 -10.17
C ILE A 313 -18.84 10.14 -11.66
N LYS A 314 -19.85 9.71 -12.41
CA LYS A 314 -19.97 10.00 -13.84
C LYS A 314 -20.00 11.51 -14.11
N LYS A 315 -20.73 12.28 -13.30
CA LYS A 315 -20.75 13.75 -13.41
C LYS A 315 -19.37 14.36 -13.13
N GLU A 316 -18.65 13.87 -12.12
CA GLU A 316 -17.27 14.32 -11.86
C GLU A 316 -16.33 14.01 -13.03
N ILE A 317 -16.47 12.84 -13.65
CA ILE A 317 -15.70 12.44 -14.84
C ILE A 317 -16.08 13.29 -16.06
N GLU A 318 -17.35 13.62 -16.24
CA GLU A 318 -17.81 14.52 -17.30
C GLU A 318 -17.19 15.92 -17.16
N LYS A 319 -17.04 16.44 -15.92
CA LYS A 319 -16.28 17.68 -15.68
C LYS A 319 -14.83 17.52 -16.13
N LEU A 320 -14.18 16.41 -15.77
CA LEU A 320 -12.80 16.13 -16.18
C LEU A 320 -12.66 16.13 -17.70
N LYS A 321 -13.64 15.58 -18.43
CA LYS A 321 -13.65 15.49 -19.91
C LYS A 321 -13.96 16.81 -20.61
N ASP A 322 -14.39 17.85 -19.90
CA ASP A 322 -14.65 19.15 -20.50
C ASP A 322 -13.33 19.81 -20.98
N PRO A 323 -13.19 20.12 -22.28
CA PRO A 323 -11.98 20.76 -22.79
C PRO A 323 -11.75 22.16 -22.20
N GLU A 324 -12.77 22.78 -21.62
CA GLU A 324 -12.71 24.10 -20.96
C GLU A 324 -12.64 23.99 -19.43
N ILE A 325 -12.33 22.81 -18.87
CA ILE A 325 -12.31 22.61 -17.40
C ILE A 325 -11.44 23.64 -16.68
N ALA A 326 -10.29 24.01 -17.25
CA ALA A 326 -9.34 24.96 -16.67
C ALA A 326 -9.90 26.38 -16.53
N THR A 327 -10.91 26.76 -17.32
CA THR A 327 -11.57 28.07 -17.24
C THR A 327 -12.88 28.02 -16.45
N LYS A 328 -13.54 26.85 -16.40
CA LYS A 328 -14.81 26.65 -15.69
C LYS A 328 -14.65 26.41 -14.18
N TYR A 329 -13.53 25.81 -13.76
CA TYR A 329 -13.30 25.42 -12.37
C TYR A 329 -11.93 25.91 -11.87
N PRO A 330 -11.82 26.28 -10.58
CA PRO A 330 -10.52 26.55 -9.98
C PRO A 330 -9.57 25.36 -10.11
N LEU A 331 -8.29 25.62 -10.42
CA LEU A 331 -7.27 24.57 -10.59
C LEU A 331 -7.05 23.73 -9.32
N SER A 332 -7.26 24.33 -8.14
CA SER A 332 -7.21 23.67 -6.83
C SER A 332 -8.49 22.92 -6.44
N MET A 333 -9.56 23.02 -7.23
CA MET A 333 -10.79 22.28 -6.95
C MET A 333 -10.53 20.78 -7.05
N ASN A 334 -10.83 20.04 -5.98
CA ASN A 334 -10.71 18.59 -5.97
C ASN A 334 -11.88 17.95 -6.72
N ILE A 335 -11.55 17.11 -7.69
CA ILE A 335 -12.46 16.24 -8.43
C ILE A 335 -11.90 14.82 -8.31
N LEU A 336 -12.74 13.84 -7.94
CA LEU A 336 -12.30 12.45 -7.73
C LEU A 336 -11.06 12.31 -6.80
N GLY A 337 -10.92 13.21 -5.82
CA GLY A 337 -9.85 13.16 -4.82
C GLY A 337 -8.53 13.83 -5.20
N ALA A 338 -8.43 14.48 -6.37
CA ALA A 338 -7.24 15.25 -6.75
C ALA A 338 -7.62 16.60 -7.41
N PRO A 339 -6.73 17.61 -7.38
CA PRO A 339 -7.02 18.91 -7.99
C PRO A 339 -7.24 18.83 -9.50
N VAL A 340 -8.05 19.72 -10.08
CA VAL A 340 -8.19 19.88 -11.54
C VAL A 340 -6.82 19.98 -12.23
N LYS A 341 -5.88 20.72 -11.63
CA LYS A 341 -4.50 20.87 -12.11
C LYS A 341 -3.77 19.54 -12.27
N TYR A 342 -4.03 18.59 -11.38
CA TYR A 342 -3.43 17.26 -11.40
C TYR A 342 -3.87 16.47 -12.63
N PHE A 343 -5.17 16.46 -12.93
CA PHE A 343 -5.70 15.78 -14.12
C PHE A 343 -5.26 16.46 -15.42
N LEU A 344 -5.17 17.79 -15.44
CA LEU A 344 -4.63 18.52 -16.60
C LEU A 344 -3.17 18.15 -16.88
N ASP A 345 -2.34 18.05 -15.84
CA ASP A 345 -0.95 17.60 -15.98
C ASP A 345 -0.87 16.16 -16.52
N LEU A 346 -1.67 15.23 -15.97
CA LEU A 346 -1.75 13.85 -16.47
C LEU A 346 -2.21 13.76 -17.92
N LYS A 347 -3.19 14.57 -18.35
CA LYS A 347 -3.67 14.61 -19.75
C LYS A 347 -2.61 15.06 -20.73
N ASN A 348 -1.67 15.88 -20.29
CA ASN A 348 -0.56 16.34 -21.11
C ASN A 348 0.60 15.33 -21.17
N HIS A 349 0.48 14.20 -20.47
CA HIS A 349 1.46 13.12 -20.48
C HIS A 349 0.93 11.91 -21.25
N ASP A 350 1.54 11.63 -22.40
CA ASP A 350 1.31 10.40 -23.17
C ASP A 350 2.45 9.41 -22.87
N PRO A 351 2.23 8.40 -22.00
CA PRO A 351 3.29 7.52 -21.52
C PRO A 351 3.87 6.64 -22.64
N VAL A 352 3.04 6.23 -23.61
CA VAL A 352 3.47 5.40 -24.75
C VAL A 352 4.33 6.21 -25.69
N LYS A 353 3.88 7.41 -26.06
CA LYS A 353 4.66 8.33 -26.90
C LYS A 353 5.97 8.71 -26.24
N THR A 354 5.95 9.10 -24.95
CA THR A 354 7.17 9.44 -24.22
C THR A 354 8.16 8.28 -24.24
N LEU A 355 7.74 7.05 -23.89
CA LEU A 355 8.63 5.89 -23.97
C LEU A 355 9.13 5.65 -25.40
N SER A 356 8.29 5.90 -26.40
CA SER A 356 8.67 5.71 -27.80
C SER A 356 9.81 6.63 -28.26
N GLU A 357 9.96 7.78 -27.64
CA GLU A 357 10.98 8.80 -27.95
C GLU A 357 12.28 8.60 -27.14
N LEU A 358 12.26 7.73 -26.14
CA LEU A 358 13.44 7.43 -25.30
C LEU A 358 14.27 6.29 -25.90
N ASN A 359 15.59 6.44 -25.79
CA ASN A 359 16.59 5.42 -26.17
C ASN A 359 17.04 4.60 -24.95
N ILE A 360 16.09 4.16 -24.12
CA ILE A 360 16.35 3.33 -22.94
C ILE A 360 15.65 1.98 -23.08
N SER A 361 16.13 0.94 -22.40
CA SER A 361 15.42 -0.33 -22.39
C SER A 361 14.20 -0.26 -21.47
N ALA A 362 13.13 -0.96 -21.85
CA ALA A 362 11.98 -1.15 -20.96
C ALA A 362 11.44 -2.58 -20.97
N ILE A 363 10.92 -3.01 -19.83
CA ILE A 363 10.09 -4.20 -19.70
C ILE A 363 8.70 -3.79 -19.20
N ILE A 364 7.66 -4.11 -19.97
CA ILE A 364 6.26 -3.85 -19.64
C ILE A 364 5.64 -5.17 -19.21
N MET A 365 5.02 -5.15 -18.04
CA MET A 365 4.53 -6.33 -17.33
C MET A 365 3.06 -6.10 -16.96
N GLN A 366 2.19 -7.06 -17.27
CA GLN A 366 0.75 -6.98 -16.97
C GLN A 366 0.21 -8.32 -16.47
N GLY A 367 -0.65 -8.28 -15.45
CA GLY A 367 -1.50 -9.41 -15.08
C GLY A 367 -2.78 -9.42 -15.91
N GLU A 368 -3.14 -10.56 -16.51
CA GLU A 368 -4.33 -10.68 -17.37
C GLU A 368 -5.65 -10.58 -16.58
N ARG A 369 -5.62 -10.87 -15.27
CA ARG A 369 -6.79 -10.78 -14.39
C ARG A 369 -6.97 -9.38 -13.79
N ASP A 370 -6.07 -8.44 -14.08
CA ASP A 370 -6.12 -7.09 -13.55
C ASP A 370 -7.37 -6.34 -14.04
N TYR A 371 -8.24 -5.95 -13.10
CA TYR A 371 -9.43 -5.16 -13.38
C TYR A 371 -9.20 -3.65 -13.21
N GLN A 372 -8.06 -3.25 -12.63
CA GLN A 372 -7.71 -1.86 -12.37
C GLN A 372 -6.97 -1.23 -13.53
N VAL A 373 -6.00 -1.97 -14.09
CA VAL A 373 -5.32 -1.64 -15.33
C VAL A 373 -5.48 -2.85 -16.24
N THR A 374 -6.36 -2.73 -17.22
CA THR A 374 -6.85 -3.89 -17.97
C THR A 374 -5.90 -4.25 -19.12
N ILE A 375 -6.17 -5.38 -19.79
CA ILE A 375 -5.42 -5.79 -20.99
C ILE A 375 -5.39 -4.70 -22.08
N LYS A 376 -6.39 -3.79 -22.12
CA LYS A 376 -6.40 -2.65 -23.04
C LYS A 376 -5.16 -1.77 -22.89
N ASP A 377 -4.68 -1.59 -21.66
CA ASP A 377 -3.48 -0.79 -21.39
C ASP A 377 -2.21 -1.53 -21.83
N PHE A 378 -2.17 -2.85 -21.68
CA PHE A 378 -1.08 -3.67 -22.22
C PHE A 378 -1.07 -3.69 -23.75
N GLU A 379 -2.24 -3.72 -24.39
CA GLU A 379 -2.38 -3.54 -25.84
C GLU A 379 -1.86 -2.16 -26.28
N GLY A 380 -2.15 -1.11 -25.49
CA GLY A 380 -1.61 0.24 -25.67
C GLY A 380 -0.08 0.25 -25.66
N TRP A 381 0.56 -0.46 -24.73
CA TRP A 381 2.03 -0.62 -24.72
C TRP A 381 2.56 -1.48 -25.87
N SER A 382 1.78 -2.47 -26.31
CA SER A 382 2.19 -3.46 -27.31
C SER A 382 2.45 -2.87 -28.69
N VAL A 383 2.01 -1.63 -28.95
CA VAL A 383 2.37 -0.88 -30.16
C VAL A 383 3.87 -0.64 -30.30
N LEU A 384 4.64 -0.75 -29.21
CA LEU A 384 6.10 -0.63 -29.18
C LEU A 384 6.82 -1.99 -29.33
N SER A 385 6.10 -3.08 -29.57
CA SER A 385 6.66 -4.45 -29.67
C SER A 385 7.71 -4.65 -30.76
N ASN A 386 7.75 -3.78 -31.77
CA ASN A 386 8.74 -3.83 -32.83
C ASN A 386 10.10 -3.23 -32.45
N LYS A 387 10.21 -2.63 -31.26
CA LYS A 387 11.46 -2.05 -30.75
C LYS A 387 12.26 -3.10 -30.00
N GLU A 388 13.51 -3.32 -30.42
CA GLU A 388 14.40 -4.34 -29.84
C GLU A 388 14.72 -4.09 -28.35
N ASN A 389 14.67 -2.84 -27.91
CA ASN A 389 14.88 -2.45 -26.50
C ASN A 389 13.61 -2.55 -25.63
N ILE A 390 12.49 -3.05 -26.17
CA ILE A 390 11.21 -3.18 -25.46
C ILE A 390 10.85 -4.65 -25.28
N THR A 391 10.66 -5.07 -24.04
CA THR A 391 10.19 -6.41 -23.66
C THR A 391 8.76 -6.33 -23.14
N LEU A 392 7.90 -7.25 -23.58
CA LEU A 392 6.51 -7.36 -23.12
C LEU A 392 6.32 -8.69 -22.37
N LYS A 393 5.66 -8.65 -21.22
CA LYS A 393 5.33 -9.82 -20.40
C LYS A 393 3.88 -9.75 -19.94
N LEU A 394 3.08 -10.73 -20.37
CA LEU A 394 1.71 -10.91 -19.91
C LEU A 394 1.62 -12.16 -19.03
N TYR A 395 0.97 -12.05 -17.88
CA TYR A 395 0.85 -13.11 -16.89
C TYR A 395 -0.62 -13.52 -16.69
N PRO A 396 -1.05 -14.69 -17.22
CA PRO A 396 -2.46 -15.07 -17.25
C PRO A 396 -3.15 -15.18 -15.87
N LYS A 397 -2.39 -15.51 -14.83
CA LYS A 397 -2.93 -15.76 -13.49
C LYS A 397 -2.88 -14.56 -12.55
N LEU A 398 -2.24 -13.47 -12.95
CA LEU A 398 -1.93 -12.37 -12.04
C LEU A 398 -3.02 -11.29 -12.04
N ASN A 399 -3.36 -10.81 -10.85
CA ASN A 399 -4.18 -9.61 -10.65
C ASN A 399 -3.30 -8.33 -10.62
N HIS A 400 -3.89 -7.18 -10.28
CA HIS A 400 -3.17 -5.90 -10.24
C HIS A 400 -1.92 -5.92 -9.34
N LEU A 401 -2.00 -6.60 -8.20
CA LEU A 401 -0.91 -6.69 -7.23
C LEU A 401 0.14 -7.76 -7.61
N PHE A 402 0.05 -8.29 -8.84
CA PHE A 402 0.89 -9.38 -9.34
C PHE A 402 0.80 -10.66 -8.51
N MET A 403 -0.33 -10.91 -7.86
CA MET A 403 -0.58 -12.14 -7.12
C MET A 403 -1.39 -13.15 -7.95
N GLU A 404 -1.06 -14.43 -7.82
CA GLU A 404 -1.82 -15.49 -8.49
C GLU A 404 -3.25 -15.59 -7.94
N GLY A 405 -4.21 -15.77 -8.85
CA GLY A 405 -5.55 -16.19 -8.49
C GLY A 405 -6.25 -16.86 -9.67
N THR A 406 -7.56 -17.06 -9.53
CA THR A 406 -8.38 -17.77 -10.52
C THR A 406 -9.70 -17.05 -10.75
N GLY A 407 -10.25 -17.17 -11.95
CA GLY A 407 -11.49 -16.48 -12.31
C GLY A 407 -11.35 -14.95 -12.31
N LYS A 408 -12.47 -14.24 -12.11
CA LYS A 408 -12.51 -12.78 -12.01
C LYS A 408 -11.72 -12.32 -10.78
N SER A 409 -10.83 -11.34 -10.93
CA SER A 409 -10.18 -10.70 -9.79
C SER A 409 -11.17 -9.77 -9.10
N THR A 410 -11.16 -9.74 -7.77
CA THR A 410 -12.03 -8.89 -6.95
C THR A 410 -11.22 -8.17 -5.87
N PRO A 411 -11.74 -7.07 -5.30
CA PRO A 411 -11.09 -6.42 -4.16
C PRO A 411 -10.78 -7.37 -2.99
N ASP A 412 -11.63 -8.38 -2.75
CA ASP A 412 -11.46 -9.36 -1.67
C ASP A 412 -10.19 -10.20 -1.80
N GLU A 413 -9.64 -10.36 -3.01
CA GLU A 413 -8.35 -11.02 -3.19
C GLU A 413 -7.23 -10.26 -2.50
N TYR A 414 -7.33 -8.93 -2.44
CA TYR A 414 -6.31 -8.08 -1.82
C TYR A 414 -6.37 -8.17 -0.29
N ASN A 415 -7.42 -8.74 0.29
CA ASN A 415 -7.53 -9.03 1.73
C ASN A 415 -6.97 -10.40 2.12
N LYS A 416 -6.43 -11.15 1.16
CA LYS A 416 -5.77 -12.44 1.41
C LYS A 416 -4.26 -12.23 1.33
N VAL A 417 -3.53 -12.95 2.20
CA VAL A 417 -2.07 -12.99 2.13
C VAL A 417 -1.66 -13.59 0.80
N GLY A 418 -0.89 -12.85 0.03
CA GLY A 418 -0.21 -13.33 -1.15
C GLY A 418 1.11 -12.60 -1.32
N ASN A 419 1.90 -13.10 -2.26
CA ASN A 419 3.20 -12.54 -2.59
C ASN A 419 3.33 -12.52 -4.11
N ILE A 420 4.22 -11.68 -4.63
CA ILE A 420 4.61 -11.74 -6.05
C ILE A 420 5.28 -13.10 -6.32
N PRO A 421 4.89 -13.86 -7.36
CA PRO A 421 5.54 -15.13 -7.65
C PRO A 421 7.00 -14.99 -8.06
N GLU A 422 7.82 -15.99 -7.71
CA GLU A 422 9.25 -16.02 -8.02
C GLU A 422 9.55 -15.82 -9.52
N TYR A 423 8.68 -16.31 -10.42
CA TYR A 423 8.90 -16.16 -11.86
C TYR A 423 8.86 -14.69 -12.32
N VAL A 424 8.08 -13.84 -11.67
CA VAL A 424 8.05 -12.39 -11.95
C VAL A 424 9.36 -11.75 -11.49
N ILE A 425 9.83 -12.12 -10.29
CA ILE A 425 11.12 -11.66 -9.73
C ILE A 425 12.27 -12.06 -10.66
N LYS A 426 12.28 -13.31 -11.12
CA LYS A 426 13.28 -13.84 -12.05
C LYS A 426 13.25 -13.12 -13.40
N ASP A 427 12.08 -12.87 -13.96
CA ASP A 427 11.96 -12.13 -15.23
C ASP A 427 12.55 -10.72 -15.12
N ILE A 428 12.26 -9.99 -14.04
CA ILE A 428 12.86 -8.67 -13.79
C ILE A 428 14.37 -8.78 -13.59
N ALA A 429 14.83 -9.71 -12.75
CA ALA A 429 16.23 -9.85 -12.43
C ALA A 429 17.09 -10.24 -13.64
N LEU A 430 16.59 -11.15 -14.47
CA LEU A 430 17.25 -11.56 -15.71
C LEU A 430 17.28 -10.40 -16.71
N TRP A 431 16.17 -9.67 -16.86
CA TRP A 431 16.11 -8.51 -17.75
C TRP A 431 17.13 -7.43 -17.33
N ILE A 432 17.24 -7.11 -16.03
CA ILE A 432 18.23 -6.16 -15.50
C ILE A 432 19.66 -6.61 -15.81
N LYS A 433 19.97 -7.90 -15.59
CA LYS A 433 21.32 -8.45 -15.79
C LYS A 433 21.75 -8.46 -17.25
N ASP A 434 20.80 -8.52 -18.18
CA ASP A 434 21.08 -8.46 -19.62
C ASP A 434 21.41 -7.04 -20.11
N GLN A 435 21.05 -6.01 -19.33
CA GLN A 435 21.40 -4.62 -19.66
C GLN A 435 22.90 -4.38 -19.43
N LYS A 436 23.66 -4.39 -20.53
CA LYS A 436 25.10 -4.16 -20.56
C LYS A 436 25.47 -2.72 -20.23
#